data_AF-A0A6A1WY95-F1
#
_entry.id   AF-A0A6A1WY95-F1
#
_cell.length_a   1.000
_cell.length_b   1.000
_cell.length_c   1.000
_cell.angle_alpha   90.00
_cell.angle_beta   90.00
_cell.angle_gamma   90.00
#
_symmetry.space_group_name_H-M   'P 1'
#
loop_
_entity.id
_entity.type
_entity.pdbx_description
1 polymer ?
#
loop_
_entity_poly.entity_id
_entity_poly.type
_entity_poly.pdbx_seq_one_letter_code
_entity_poly.pdbx_strand_id
1 'polypeptide(L)'
;MFTSMYWYLFICLLFFGIGDFLGVVTKAKVSAVFVSLMLFLIAFMAGWIPPDVIKKAGLDQIAKWSVILLVFSMGTTINMRELIAEWRTVVTALLAMGVIMLGAFLMMPFIGYENTMVSVPIVTGGIVATQIMTSGAMEHGFALAAALGTIVFAVQKFIGTPLASYFGLK
;
A
#
# COMPACT_ATOMS: atom_id res chain seq x y z
N MET A 1 1.06 -33.94 -1.19
CA MET A 1 -0.27 -33.80 -1.82
C MET A 1 -0.86 -32.38 -1.69
N PHE A 2 -0.13 -31.38 -1.17
CA PHE A 2 -0.55 -29.96 -1.12
C PHE A 2 0.56 -29.01 -1.60
N THR A 3 1.19 -29.33 -2.73
CA THR A 3 2.28 -28.54 -3.36
C THR A 3 1.79 -27.79 -4.60
N SER A 4 0.49 -27.66 -4.77
CA SER A 4 -0.11 -27.05 -5.95
C SER A 4 -0.47 -25.59 -5.65
N MET A 5 -0.11 -24.69 -6.55
CA MET A 5 -0.43 -23.24 -6.54
C MET A 5 -1.85 -22.91 -6.03
N TYR A 6 -2.83 -23.76 -6.34
CA TYR A 6 -4.22 -23.67 -5.88
C TYR A 6 -4.40 -23.69 -4.36
N TRP A 7 -3.58 -24.43 -3.61
CA TRP A 7 -3.66 -24.49 -2.15
C TRP A 7 -3.19 -23.17 -1.50
N TYR A 8 -2.09 -22.60 -2.00
CA TYR A 8 -1.62 -21.29 -1.56
C TYR A 8 -2.60 -20.17 -1.92
N LEU A 9 -3.21 -20.26 -3.10
CA LEU A 9 -4.25 -19.34 -3.53
C LEU A 9 -5.49 -19.44 -2.64
N PHE A 10 -5.93 -20.65 -2.28
CA PHE A 10 -7.05 -20.85 -1.36
C PHE A 10 -6.79 -20.24 0.02
N ILE A 11 -5.60 -20.42 0.58
CA ILE A 11 -5.19 -19.82 1.85
C ILE A 11 -5.23 -18.28 1.75
N CYS A 12 -4.69 -17.71 0.68
CA CYS A 12 -4.73 -16.25 0.47
C CYS A 12 -6.16 -15.71 0.37
N LEU A 13 -7.00 -16.36 -0.43
CA LEU A 13 -8.41 -15.98 -0.57
C LEU A 13 -9.18 -16.13 0.74
N LEU A 14 -8.85 -17.12 1.56
CA LEU A 14 -9.47 -17.31 2.87
C LEU A 14 -9.13 -16.15 3.80
N PHE A 15 -7.88 -15.67 3.84
CA PHE A 15 -7.54 -14.48 4.64
C PHE A 15 -8.18 -13.20 4.12
N PHE A 16 -8.20 -13.00 2.79
CA PHE A 16 -8.91 -11.86 2.21
C PHE A 16 -10.41 -11.92 2.51
N GLY A 17 -11.03 -13.09 2.40
CA GLY A 17 -12.44 -13.30 2.71
C GLY A 17 -12.76 -13.06 4.19
N ILE A 18 -11.90 -13.49 5.12
CA ILE A 18 -12.04 -13.16 6.55
C ILE A 18 -11.90 -11.65 6.76
N GLY A 19 -10.94 -11.02 6.07
CA GLY A 19 -10.75 -9.57 6.12
C GLY A 19 -11.98 -8.80 5.65
N ASP A 20 -12.56 -9.20 4.52
CA ASP A 20 -13.79 -8.62 3.97
C ASP A 20 -14.99 -8.86 4.89
N PHE A 21 -15.15 -10.07 5.41
CA PHE A 21 -16.22 -10.39 6.35
C PHE A 21 -16.15 -9.53 7.62
N LEU A 22 -14.96 -9.42 8.22
CA LEU A 22 -14.74 -8.56 9.39
C LEU A 22 -14.90 -7.07 9.07
N GLY A 23 -14.50 -6.63 7.87
CA GLY A 23 -14.69 -5.26 7.40
C GLY A 23 -16.17 -4.88 7.27
N VAL A 24 -17.00 -5.81 6.77
CA VAL A 24 -18.45 -5.63 6.68
C VAL A 24 -19.10 -5.63 8.06
N VAL A 25 -18.74 -6.59 8.92
CA VAL A 25 -19.28 -6.70 10.29
C VAL A 25 -18.92 -5.48 11.14
N THR A 26 -17.73 -4.91 10.97
CA THR A 26 -17.31 -3.68 11.67
C THR A 26 -17.88 -2.39 11.07
N LYS A 27 -18.80 -2.47 10.09
CA LYS A 27 -19.39 -1.32 9.39
C LYS A 27 -18.33 -0.35 8.85
N ALA A 28 -17.28 -0.88 8.21
CA ALA A 28 -16.19 -0.10 7.64
C ALA A 28 -15.41 0.81 8.61
N LYS A 29 -15.58 0.65 9.94
CA LYS A 29 -14.71 1.31 10.94
C LYS A 29 -13.28 0.79 10.86
N VAL A 30 -13.13 -0.47 10.44
CA VAL A 30 -11.85 -1.13 10.20
C VAL A 30 -11.85 -1.60 8.75
N SER A 31 -10.85 -1.18 7.97
CA SER A 31 -10.77 -1.54 6.54
C SER A 31 -10.48 -3.03 6.36
N ALA A 32 -11.19 -3.68 5.43
CA ALA A 32 -10.98 -5.07 5.10
C ALA A 32 -9.53 -5.37 4.66
N VAL A 33 -8.94 -4.45 3.89
CA VAL A 33 -7.53 -4.51 3.48
C VAL A 33 -6.62 -4.51 4.70
N PHE A 34 -6.95 -3.71 5.71
CA PHE A 34 -6.18 -3.67 6.94
C PHE A 34 -6.25 -4.98 7.73
N VAL A 35 -7.45 -5.54 7.92
CA VAL A 35 -7.64 -6.82 8.62
C VAL A 35 -6.89 -7.95 7.91
N SER A 36 -6.97 -8.01 6.58
CA SER A 36 -6.23 -9.01 5.80
C SER A 36 -4.72 -8.92 5.99
N LEU A 37 -4.15 -7.71 5.98
CA LEU A 37 -2.71 -7.48 6.14
C LEU A 37 -2.22 -7.91 7.53
N MET A 38 -3.02 -7.65 8.57
CA MET A 38 -2.72 -8.08 9.94
C MET A 38 -2.75 -9.59 10.09
N LEU A 39 -3.74 -10.26 9.48
CA LEU A 39 -3.83 -11.72 9.47
C LEU A 39 -2.62 -12.35 8.77
N PHE A 40 -2.22 -11.80 7.61
CA PHE A 40 -1.01 -12.24 6.92
C PHE A 40 0.24 -12.05 7.78
N LEU A 41 0.39 -10.88 8.42
CA LEU A 41 1.54 -10.60 9.28
C LEU A 41 1.63 -11.56 10.47
N ILE A 42 0.52 -11.77 11.19
CA ILE A 42 0.47 -12.70 12.33
C ILE A 42 0.76 -14.13 11.86
N ALA A 43 0.20 -14.56 10.72
CA ALA A 43 0.43 -15.90 10.19
C ALA A 43 1.89 -16.12 9.71
N PHE A 44 2.54 -15.07 9.19
CA PHE A 44 3.98 -15.09 8.88
C PHE A 44 4.83 -15.16 10.16
N MET A 45 4.51 -14.34 11.17
CA MET A 45 5.25 -14.32 12.44
C MET A 45 5.06 -15.61 13.26
N ALA A 46 3.87 -16.22 13.19
CA ALA A 46 3.58 -17.51 13.83
C ALA A 46 4.19 -18.72 13.10
N GLY A 47 4.81 -18.51 11.94
CA GLY A 47 5.44 -19.57 11.14
C GLY A 47 4.45 -20.53 10.47
N TRP A 48 3.15 -20.21 10.46
CA TRP A 48 2.11 -21.06 9.86
C TRP A 48 2.16 -21.05 8.33
N ILE A 49 2.76 -20.02 7.74
CA ILE A 49 2.73 -19.75 6.30
C ILE A 49 4.11 -19.33 5.81
N PRO A 50 4.65 -19.91 4.72
CA PRO A 50 5.92 -19.47 4.16
C PRO A 50 5.81 -18.04 3.60
N PRO A 51 6.82 -17.18 3.79
CA PRO A 51 6.80 -15.77 3.36
C PRO A 51 6.58 -15.61 1.84
N ASP A 52 6.90 -16.63 1.04
CA ASP A 52 6.67 -16.65 -0.40
C ASP A 52 5.27 -17.13 -0.82
N VAL A 53 4.28 -17.25 0.09
CA VAL A 53 2.93 -17.72 -0.26
C VAL A 53 2.27 -16.86 -1.34
N ILE A 54 2.45 -15.53 -1.30
CA ILE A 54 1.89 -14.63 -2.31
C ILE A 54 2.52 -14.89 -3.69
N LYS A 55 3.83 -15.17 -3.73
CA LYS A 55 4.55 -15.53 -4.97
C LYS A 55 4.16 -16.91 -5.46
N LYS A 56 4.08 -17.91 -4.58
CA LYS A 56 3.68 -19.30 -4.91
C LYS A 56 2.22 -19.40 -5.33
N ALA A 57 1.36 -18.47 -4.90
CA ALA A 57 -0.02 -18.35 -5.34
C ALA A 57 -0.17 -17.64 -6.70
N GLY A 58 0.91 -17.10 -7.28
CA GLY A 58 0.85 -16.32 -8.52
C GLY A 58 0.22 -14.93 -8.38
N LEU A 59 -0.11 -14.51 -7.14
CA LEU A 59 -0.79 -13.25 -6.87
C LEU A 59 0.10 -12.03 -7.10
N ASP A 60 1.42 -12.16 -6.99
CA ASP A 60 2.38 -11.06 -7.24
C ASP A 60 2.26 -10.52 -8.68
N GLN A 61 2.22 -11.41 -9.68
CA GLN A 61 2.08 -11.00 -11.07
C GLN A 61 0.72 -10.37 -11.35
N ILE A 62 -0.35 -10.95 -10.80
CA ILE A 62 -1.71 -10.40 -10.94
C ILE A 62 -1.80 -9.01 -10.30
N ALA A 63 -1.20 -8.82 -9.11
CA ALA A 63 -1.17 -7.53 -8.43
C ALA A 63 -0.46 -6.46 -9.27
N LYS A 64 0.69 -6.77 -9.86
CA LYS A 64 1.43 -5.85 -10.74
C LYS A 64 0.59 -5.40 -11.94
N TRP A 65 -0.07 -6.32 -12.63
CA TRP A 65 -0.94 -5.98 -13.76
C TRP A 65 -2.20 -5.21 -13.33
N SER A 66 -2.78 -5.57 -12.18
CA SER A 66 -3.97 -4.91 -11.65
C SER A 66 -3.73 -3.44 -11.34
N VAL A 67 -2.55 -3.08 -10.82
CA VAL A 67 -2.19 -1.69 -10.53
C VAL A 67 -2.18 -0.84 -11.80
N ILE A 68 -1.64 -1.36 -12.91
CA ILE A 68 -1.61 -0.63 -14.20
C ILE A 68 -3.04 -0.35 -14.68
N LEU A 69 -3.90 -1.36 -14.65
CA LEU A 69 -5.30 -1.22 -15.03
C LEU A 69 -6.05 -0.24 -14.14
N LEU A 70 -5.83 -0.29 -12.81
CA LEU A 70 -6.44 0.63 -11.86
C LEU A 70 -6.01 2.08 -12.13
N VAL A 71 -4.72 2.33 -12.35
CA VAL A 71 -4.22 3.67 -12.70
C VAL A 71 -4.84 4.17 -13.98
N PHE A 72 -4.94 3.31 -14.99
CA PHE A 72 -5.59 3.65 -16.25
C PHE A 72 -7.06 4.00 -16.06
N SER A 73 -7.83 3.17 -15.36
CA SER A 73 -9.24 3.43 -15.04
C SER A 73 -9.41 4.74 -14.27
N MET A 74 -8.60 4.99 -13.24
CA MET A 74 -8.62 6.26 -12.50
C MET A 74 -8.34 7.44 -13.44
N GLY A 75 -7.35 7.33 -14.31
CA GLY A 75 -7.01 8.36 -15.30
C GLY A 75 -8.17 8.72 -16.23
N THR A 76 -8.93 7.72 -16.69
CA THR A 76 -10.08 7.95 -17.59
C THR A 76 -11.30 8.58 -16.90
N THR A 77 -11.42 8.45 -15.58
CA THR A 77 -12.52 9.04 -14.80
C THR A 77 -12.21 10.47 -14.32
N ILE A 78 -10.96 10.93 -14.39
CA ILE A 78 -10.58 12.28 -13.97
C ILE A 78 -11.23 13.31 -14.89
N ASN A 79 -12.15 14.10 -14.34
CA ASN A 79 -12.73 15.24 -15.02
C ASN A 79 -11.77 16.45 -14.94
N MET A 80 -11.04 16.71 -16.01
CA MET A 80 -10.08 17.83 -16.07
C MET A 80 -10.72 19.20 -15.80
N ARG A 81 -12.03 19.35 -16.07
CA ARG A 81 -12.75 20.60 -15.78
C ARG A 81 -12.94 20.80 -14.28
N GLU A 82 -13.24 19.73 -13.54
CA GLU A 82 -13.33 19.77 -12.09
C GLU A 82 -11.97 20.01 -11.46
N LEU A 83 -10.91 19.40 -11.97
CA LEU A 83 -9.55 19.62 -11.46
C LEU A 83 -9.12 21.09 -11.56
N ILE A 84 -9.48 21.77 -12.66
CA ILE A 84 -9.20 23.21 -12.84
C ILE A 84 -10.14 24.07 -11.97
N ALA A 85 -11.41 23.69 -11.84
CA ALA A 85 -12.35 24.40 -10.97
C ALA A 85 -11.90 24.36 -9.49
N GLU A 86 -11.34 23.22 -9.07
CA GLU A 86 -10.82 22.96 -7.73
C GLU A 86 -9.34 23.34 -7.59
N TRP A 87 -8.90 24.45 -8.21
CA TRP A 87 -7.51 24.91 -8.16
C TRP A 87 -6.97 25.10 -6.74
N ARG A 88 -7.82 25.51 -5.79
CA ARG A 88 -7.43 25.63 -4.37
C ARG A 88 -7.09 24.27 -3.77
N THR A 89 -7.86 23.24 -4.11
CA THR A 89 -7.63 21.85 -3.70
C THR A 89 -6.33 21.31 -4.33
N VAL A 90 -6.08 21.64 -5.59
CA VAL A 90 -4.81 21.27 -6.26
C VAL A 90 -3.61 21.96 -5.61
N VAL A 91 -3.70 23.26 -5.33
CA VAL A 91 -2.60 24.02 -4.68
C VAL A 91 -2.35 23.52 -3.26
N THR A 92 -3.41 23.24 -2.48
CA THR A 92 -3.25 22.67 -1.13
C THR A 92 -2.62 21.28 -1.16
N ALA A 93 -2.98 20.43 -2.14
CA ALA A 93 -2.32 19.15 -2.35
C ALA A 93 -0.83 19.30 -2.69
N LEU A 94 -0.46 20.23 -3.57
CA LEU A 94 0.93 20.53 -3.91
C LEU A 94 1.72 21.07 -2.70
N LEU A 95 1.11 21.94 -1.89
CA LEU A 95 1.72 22.43 -0.66
C LEU A 95 1.91 21.31 0.36
N ALA A 96 0.93 20.41 0.52
CA ALA A 96 1.05 19.24 1.39
C ALA A 96 2.20 18.32 0.93
N MET A 97 2.36 18.10 -0.38
CA MET A 97 3.51 17.38 -0.93
C MET A 97 4.83 18.08 -0.61
N GLY A 98 4.88 19.41 -0.67
CA GLY A 98 6.04 20.19 -0.27
C GLY A 98 6.40 20.03 1.21
N VAL A 99 5.40 20.04 2.10
CA VAL A 99 5.61 19.81 3.55
C VAL A 99 6.12 18.40 3.81
N ILE A 100 5.60 17.39 3.12
CA ILE A 100 6.09 16.01 3.24
C ILE A 100 7.55 15.90 2.78
N MET A 101 7.90 16.59 1.69
CA MET A 101 9.27 16.64 1.18
C MET A 101 10.24 17.30 2.17
N LEU A 102 9.82 18.40 2.82
CA LEU A 102 10.60 19.05 3.88
C LEU A 102 10.75 18.15 5.12
N GLY A 103 9.68 17.50 5.54
CA GLY A 103 9.72 16.54 6.66
C GLY A 103 10.65 15.37 6.37
N ALA A 104 10.67 14.90 5.12
CA ALA A 104 11.59 13.87 4.70
C ALA A 104 13.04 14.33 4.63
N PHE A 105 13.30 15.56 4.17
CA PHE A 105 14.63 16.15 4.19
C PHE A 105 15.19 16.25 5.63
N LEU A 106 14.34 16.60 6.60
CA LEU A 106 14.70 16.60 8.03
C LEU A 106 14.93 15.19 8.60
N MET A 107 14.27 14.17 8.05
CA MET A 107 14.42 12.76 8.44
C MET A 107 15.59 12.04 7.75
N MET A 108 16.12 12.61 6.68
CA MET A 108 17.27 12.10 5.92
C MET A 108 18.49 11.74 6.78
N PRO A 109 18.91 12.53 7.80
CA PRO A 109 20.03 12.16 8.68
C PRO A 109 19.71 11.01 9.65
N PHE A 110 18.44 10.71 9.93
CA PHE A 110 18.04 9.66 10.88
C PHE A 110 17.76 8.32 10.19
N ILE A 111 17.13 8.34 9.02
CA ILE A 111 16.67 7.14 8.29
C ILE A 111 17.66 6.73 7.19
N GLY A 112 18.51 7.66 6.72
CA GLY A 112 19.43 7.47 5.61
C GLY A 112 18.85 7.87 4.26
N TYR A 113 19.71 8.27 3.33
CA TYR A 113 19.33 8.85 2.02
C TYR A 113 18.45 7.91 1.19
N GLU A 114 18.90 6.66 1.01
CA GLU A 114 18.23 5.65 0.18
C GLU A 114 16.84 5.29 0.72
N ASN A 115 16.74 5.06 2.03
CA ASN A 115 15.49 4.74 2.72
C ASN A 115 14.48 5.90 2.67
N THR A 116 14.97 7.14 2.81
CA THR A 116 14.14 8.35 2.72
C THR A 116 13.63 8.53 1.29
N MET A 117 14.49 8.35 0.29
CA MET A 117 14.12 8.52 -1.11
C MET A 117 13.06 7.51 -1.56
N VAL A 118 13.11 6.27 -1.07
CA VAL A 118 12.10 5.24 -1.36
C VAL A 118 10.78 5.50 -0.63
N SER A 119 10.82 6.00 0.61
CA SER A 119 9.62 6.16 1.45
C SER A 119 8.78 7.42 1.16
N VAL A 120 9.39 8.52 0.70
CA VAL A 120 8.65 9.77 0.43
C VAL A 120 7.54 9.63 -0.61
N PRO A 121 7.81 9.05 -1.80
CA PRO A 121 6.77 8.91 -2.83
C PRO A 121 5.71 7.90 -2.42
N ILE A 122 6.07 6.93 -1.57
CA ILE A 122 5.14 5.92 -1.04
C ILE A 122 4.08 6.58 -0.17
N VAL A 123 4.48 7.54 0.67
CA VAL A 123 3.58 8.25 1.56
C VAL A 123 2.55 9.09 0.80
N THR A 124 2.93 9.66 -0.34
CA THR A 124 2.05 10.53 -1.13
C THR A 124 1.26 9.80 -2.22
N GLY A 125 1.87 8.82 -2.90
CA GLY A 125 1.30 8.16 -4.09
C GLY A 125 0.70 6.78 -3.85
N GLY A 126 0.67 6.31 -2.59
CA GLY A 126 -0.03 5.10 -2.20
C GLY A 126 0.51 3.81 -2.86
N ILE A 127 -0.39 2.89 -3.22
CA ILE A 127 0.02 1.54 -3.69
C ILE A 127 0.78 1.57 -5.01
N VAL A 128 0.44 2.52 -5.90
CA VAL A 128 1.07 2.66 -7.21
C VAL A 128 2.52 3.13 -7.05
N ALA A 129 2.73 4.18 -6.25
CA ALA A 129 4.07 4.68 -5.97
C ALA A 129 4.92 3.67 -5.21
N THR A 130 4.32 2.88 -4.32
CA THR A 130 5.00 1.75 -3.66
C THR A 130 5.55 0.77 -4.67
N GLN A 131 4.75 0.33 -5.64
CA GLN A 131 5.23 -0.62 -6.65
C GLN A 131 6.37 -0.05 -7.50
N ILE A 132 6.25 1.21 -7.95
CA ILE A 132 7.27 1.87 -8.77
C ILE A 132 8.58 2.02 -7.99
N MET A 133 8.51 2.53 -6.75
CA MET A 133 9.69 2.77 -5.92
C MET A 133 10.35 1.48 -5.45
N THR A 134 9.58 0.47 -5.04
CA THR A 134 10.12 -0.85 -4.69
C THR A 134 10.80 -1.50 -5.89
N SER A 135 10.22 -1.40 -7.09
CA SER A 135 10.84 -1.94 -8.30
C SER A 135 12.14 -1.22 -8.65
N GLY A 136 12.14 0.12 -8.66
CA GLY A 136 13.35 0.91 -8.92
C GLY A 136 14.45 0.71 -7.86
N ALA A 137 14.08 0.62 -6.58
CA ALA A 137 15.03 0.32 -5.51
C ALA A 137 15.67 -1.07 -5.68
N MET A 138 14.91 -2.06 -6.12
CA MET A 138 15.42 -3.41 -6.40
C MET A 138 16.36 -3.43 -7.62
N GLU A 139 16.09 -2.65 -8.66
CA GLU A 139 16.97 -2.50 -9.84
C GLU A 139 18.32 -1.88 -9.48
N HIS A 140 18.33 -0.95 -8.51
CA HIS A 140 19.56 -0.34 -7.99
C HIS A 140 20.24 -1.15 -6.86
N GLY A 141 19.72 -2.33 -6.50
CA GLY A 141 20.30 -3.20 -5.48
C GLY A 141 19.96 -2.82 -4.02
N PHE A 142 19.10 -1.83 -3.80
CA PHE A 142 18.69 -1.37 -2.47
C PHE A 142 17.52 -2.18 -1.90
N ALA A 143 17.72 -3.49 -1.72
CA ALA A 143 16.68 -4.41 -1.26
C ALA A 143 16.15 -4.05 0.15
N LEU A 144 17.01 -3.55 1.05
CA LEU A 144 16.61 -3.10 2.38
C LEU A 144 15.71 -1.85 2.32
N ALA A 145 16.03 -0.90 1.45
CA ALA A 145 15.21 0.30 1.26
C ALA A 145 13.84 -0.05 0.66
N ALA A 146 13.80 -1.01 -0.28
CA ALA A 146 12.57 -1.52 -0.88
C ALA A 146 11.65 -2.19 0.16
N ALA A 147 12.23 -2.99 1.07
CA ALA A 147 11.52 -3.61 2.18
C ALA A 147 10.98 -2.56 3.17
N LEU A 148 11.83 -1.59 3.54
CA LEU A 148 11.43 -0.49 4.44
C LEU A 148 10.29 0.33 3.83
N GLY A 149 10.36 0.67 2.55
CA GLY A 149 9.28 1.37 1.85
C GLY A 149 7.94 0.62 1.91
N THR A 150 7.97 -0.70 1.72
CA THR A 150 6.76 -1.55 1.81
C THR A 150 6.19 -1.58 3.23
N ILE A 151 7.06 -1.62 4.25
CA ILE A 151 6.66 -1.57 5.66
C ILE A 151 6.06 -0.19 6.00
N VAL A 152 6.67 0.90 5.55
CA VAL A 152 6.15 2.26 5.75
C VAL A 152 4.75 2.38 5.15
N PHE A 153 4.54 1.87 3.94
CA PHE A 153 3.20 1.83 3.32
C PHE A 153 2.18 1.07 4.19
N ALA A 154 2.56 -0.10 4.71
CA ALA A 154 1.69 -0.91 5.55
C ALA A 154 1.33 -0.20 6.87
N VAL A 155 2.30 0.43 7.53
CA VAL A 155 2.10 1.18 8.78
C VAL A 155 1.29 2.47 8.53
N GLN A 156 1.56 3.18 7.44
CA GLN A 156 0.78 4.35 7.07
C GLN A 156 -0.67 3.96 6.79
N LYS A 157 -0.92 2.84 6.11
CA LYS A 157 -2.28 2.30 5.93
C LYS A 157 -2.91 1.89 7.26
N PHE A 158 -2.14 1.31 8.18
CA PHE A 158 -2.59 0.96 9.54
C PHE A 158 -3.13 2.19 10.27
N ILE A 159 -2.37 3.29 10.31
CA ILE A 159 -2.73 4.48 11.09
C ILE A 159 -3.70 5.38 10.32
N GLY A 160 -3.50 5.50 9.01
CA GLY A 160 -4.25 6.40 8.15
C GLY A 160 -5.70 5.97 7.94
N THR A 161 -5.98 4.67 7.85
CA THR A 161 -7.35 4.21 7.55
C THR A 161 -8.34 4.43 8.70
N PRO A 162 -8.01 4.15 9.97
CA PRO A 162 -8.85 4.50 11.12
C PRO A 162 -9.04 6.02 11.29
N LEU A 163 -7.98 6.81 11.12
CA LEU A 163 -8.07 8.27 11.21
C LEU A 163 -8.96 8.84 10.09
N ALA A 164 -8.78 8.38 8.85
CA ALA A 164 -9.60 8.79 7.72
C ALA A 164 -11.08 8.39 7.93
N SER A 165 -11.34 7.20 8.47
CA SER A 165 -12.71 6.76 8.79
C SER A 165 -13.35 7.63 9.88
N TYR A 166 -12.58 8.01 10.91
CA TYR A 166 -13.09 8.87 11.99
C TYR A 166 -13.41 10.30 11.53
N PHE A 167 -12.57 10.90 10.67
CA PHE A 167 -12.78 12.25 10.17
C PHE A 167 -13.68 12.34 8.94
N GLY A 168 -13.86 11.26 8.18
CA GLY A 168 -14.71 11.21 6.98
C GLY A 168 -16.20 10.94 7.26
N LEU A 169 -16.57 10.57 8.49
CA LEU A 169 -17.94 10.29 8.92
C LEU A 169 -18.62 11.48 9.65
N LYS A 170 -18.20 12.72 9.38
CA LYS A 170 -18.90 13.94 9.83
C LYS A 170 -19.63 14.62 8.69
#